data_AF-A0A5N4DLM9-F1
#
_entry.id   AF-A0A5N4DLM9-F1
#
_cell.length_a   1.000
_cell.length_b   1.000
_cell.length_c   1.000
_cell.angle_alpha   90.00
_cell.angle_beta   90.00
_cell.angle_gamma   90.00
#
_symmetry.space_group_name_H-M   'P 1'
#
loop_
_entity.id
_entity.type
_entity.pdbx_description
1 polymer ?
#
loop_
_entity_poly.entity_id
_entity_poly.type
_entity_poly.pdbx_seq_one_letter_code
_entity_poly.pdbx_strand_id
1 'polypeptide(L)'
;MPIIERKMCIILSVFRSLSGRIVGGVWWFFTLIIISSYTANLAAFLTVERMVSPIESAEDLAKQTEIAYGTLDSGSTKEFFRRSKIAVYEKMWTYMRSAEPSVFTRTTAEGVARVRKSKGKFAFLLESTMNEYIEQRKPCDTMKVGGNLDSKGYGVATPKGSSLRWVGYWNDMDKLVLIQDVPTLGNDTAAIENRTVVVTTIMESPYVMYKKNHEMFEGNDKYEGYCVDLASEIAKHIGIKYKIAIVPDGKYGARDADTKIWNGMVGELVYGKAEIAIAPLTITLVREEVIDFSKPFMSLGISIMIKKPQKSKPGVFSFLDPLAYEIWMCIVFAYIGVSVVLFLVSRFSPYEWHTEEPEDGKEGPSDQPPNEFGIFNSLWFSLGAFMQQGCDISPRSLSGRIVGGVWWFFTLIIISSYTANLAAFLTVERMVSPIESAEDLAKQTEIAYGTLDSGSTKEFFRRSKIAVYEKMWTYMRSAEPSVFTRTTAEGVARVRKSKGKFAFLLESTMNEYIEQRKPCDTMKVGGNLDSKGYGVATPKGSSLRWVE
;
A
#
# COMPACT_ATOMS: atom_id res chain seq x y z
N MET A 1 -34.24 -58.05 10.67
CA MET A 1 -34.67 -57.02 11.64
C MET A 1 -34.21 -57.22 13.10
N PRO A 2 -33.76 -58.40 13.62
CA PRO A 2 -33.46 -58.52 15.06
C PRO A 2 -32.00 -58.22 15.47
N ILE A 3 -31.08 -58.03 14.51
CA ILE A 3 -29.64 -57.83 14.79
C ILE A 3 -29.30 -56.33 14.98
N ILE A 4 -30.06 -55.44 14.35
CA ILE A 4 -29.85 -53.98 14.44
C ILE A 4 -30.43 -53.43 15.76
N GLU A 5 -31.58 -53.94 16.21
CA GLU A 5 -32.14 -53.56 17.52
C GLU A 5 -31.26 -54.02 18.70
N ARG A 6 -30.63 -55.19 18.62
CA ARG A 6 -29.70 -55.65 19.67
C ARG A 6 -28.41 -54.83 19.74
N LYS A 7 -27.87 -54.34 18.60
CA LYS A 7 -26.68 -53.48 18.61
C LYS A 7 -26.99 -52.05 19.05
N MET A 8 -28.19 -51.53 18.73
CA MET A 8 -28.61 -50.20 19.18
C MET A 8 -28.93 -50.18 20.69
N CYS A 9 -29.45 -51.27 21.25
CA CYS A 9 -29.70 -51.41 22.69
C CYS A 9 -28.40 -51.52 23.52
N ILE A 10 -27.32 -52.10 22.96
CA ILE A 10 -25.98 -52.13 23.59
C ILE A 10 -25.32 -50.74 23.55
N ILE A 11 -25.44 -50.00 22.45
CA ILE A 11 -24.92 -48.62 22.36
C ILE A 11 -25.70 -47.68 23.30
N LEU A 12 -27.03 -47.83 23.39
CA LEU A 12 -27.85 -47.08 24.35
C LEU A 12 -27.64 -47.52 25.81
N SER A 13 -27.23 -48.76 26.09
CA SER A 13 -26.91 -49.20 27.45
C SER A 13 -25.53 -48.72 27.92
N VAL A 14 -24.56 -48.59 27.01
CA VAL A 14 -23.24 -47.96 27.30
C VAL A 14 -23.40 -46.47 27.64
N PHE A 15 -24.38 -45.79 27.05
CA PHE A 15 -24.72 -44.40 27.38
C PHE A 15 -25.64 -44.21 28.60
N ARG A 16 -26.05 -45.28 29.28
CA ARG A 16 -26.82 -45.21 30.55
C ARG A 16 -25.94 -45.08 31.79
N SER A 17 -24.68 -45.47 31.71
CA SER A 17 -23.71 -45.27 32.79
C SER A 17 -23.26 -43.82 32.85
N LEU A 18 -23.17 -43.24 34.06
CA LEU A 18 -22.66 -41.88 34.32
C LEU A 18 -21.31 -41.66 33.61
N SER A 19 -20.47 -42.72 33.54
CA SER A 19 -19.17 -42.71 32.86
C SER A 19 -19.29 -42.52 31.34
N GLY A 20 -20.26 -43.16 30.68
CA GLY A 20 -20.48 -43.02 29.22
C GLY A 20 -21.02 -41.65 28.81
N ARG A 21 -21.85 -41.03 29.67
CA ARG A 21 -22.32 -39.65 29.47
C ARG A 21 -21.22 -38.62 29.69
N ILE A 22 -20.33 -38.86 30.65
CA ILE A 22 -19.15 -38.03 30.89
C ILE A 22 -18.19 -38.14 29.69
N VAL A 23 -17.86 -39.35 29.23
CA VAL A 23 -16.97 -39.53 28.06
C VAL A 23 -17.57 -38.94 26.78
N GLY A 24 -18.87 -39.14 26.53
CA GLY A 24 -19.56 -38.52 25.40
C GLY A 24 -19.60 -36.99 25.49
N GLY A 25 -19.85 -36.43 26.68
CA GLY A 25 -19.83 -34.99 26.92
C GLY A 25 -18.43 -34.38 26.78
N VAL A 26 -17.40 -35.06 27.30
CA VAL A 26 -16.00 -34.68 27.15
C VAL A 26 -15.58 -34.74 25.69
N TRP A 27 -15.94 -35.78 24.94
CA TRP A 27 -15.67 -35.87 23.50
C TRP A 27 -16.34 -34.72 22.76
N TRP A 28 -17.64 -34.47 23.00
CA TRP A 28 -18.36 -33.38 22.34
C TRP A 28 -17.78 -32.00 22.67
N PHE A 29 -17.35 -31.80 23.92
CA PHE A 29 -16.72 -30.57 24.39
C PHE A 29 -15.33 -30.36 23.75
N PHE A 30 -14.50 -31.40 23.69
CA PHE A 30 -13.21 -31.37 22.98
C PHE A 30 -13.38 -31.09 21.49
N THR A 31 -14.39 -31.70 20.86
CA THR A 31 -14.66 -31.48 19.44
C THR A 31 -15.13 -30.04 19.19
N LEU A 32 -15.99 -29.50 20.07
CA LEU A 32 -16.41 -28.10 20.02
C LEU A 32 -15.24 -27.12 20.24
N ILE A 33 -14.32 -27.41 21.15
CA ILE A 33 -13.14 -26.54 21.39
C ILE A 33 -12.14 -26.65 20.25
N ILE A 34 -11.86 -27.85 19.74
CA ILE A 34 -10.99 -28.01 18.58
C ILE A 34 -11.60 -27.31 17.38
N ILE A 35 -12.90 -27.47 17.12
CA ILE A 35 -13.60 -26.73 16.07
C ILE A 35 -13.58 -25.24 16.37
N SER A 36 -13.80 -24.78 17.60
CA SER A 36 -13.82 -23.35 17.94
C SER A 36 -12.45 -22.70 17.85
N SER A 37 -11.39 -23.36 18.31
CA SER A 37 -10.02 -22.88 18.24
C SER A 37 -9.47 -22.99 16.82
N TYR A 38 -9.82 -24.05 16.08
CA TYR A 38 -9.49 -24.17 14.67
C TYR A 38 -10.27 -23.15 13.84
N THR A 39 -11.56 -22.93 14.10
CA THR A 39 -12.34 -21.89 13.40
C THR A 39 -11.90 -20.49 13.81
N ALA A 40 -11.46 -20.25 15.04
CA ALA A 40 -10.88 -18.98 15.47
C ALA A 40 -9.50 -18.74 14.86
N ASN A 41 -8.63 -19.76 14.80
CA ASN A 41 -7.32 -19.67 14.14
C ASN A 41 -7.44 -19.60 12.62
N LEU A 42 -8.39 -20.33 12.03
CA LEU A 42 -8.72 -20.25 10.62
C LEU A 42 -9.37 -18.89 10.32
N ALA A 43 -10.26 -18.38 11.17
CA ALA A 43 -10.82 -17.04 11.03
C ALA A 43 -9.74 -15.97 11.23
N ALA A 44 -8.79 -16.13 12.15
CA ALA A 44 -7.66 -15.23 12.32
C ALA A 44 -6.71 -15.29 11.10
N PHE A 45 -6.44 -16.48 10.57
CA PHE A 45 -5.65 -16.67 9.36
C PHE A 45 -6.34 -16.11 8.11
N LEU A 46 -7.66 -16.30 7.99
CA LEU A 46 -8.50 -15.76 6.91
C LEU A 46 -8.78 -14.26 7.07
N THR A 47 -8.82 -13.70 8.27
CA THR A 47 -8.93 -12.25 8.52
C THR A 47 -7.57 -11.55 8.43
N VAL A 48 -6.47 -12.31 8.55
CA VAL A 48 -5.12 -11.97 8.08
C VAL A 48 -4.98 -12.23 6.58
N GLU A 49 -6.09 -12.35 5.84
CA GLU A 49 -6.15 -11.71 4.52
C GLU A 49 -5.86 -10.23 4.73
N ARG A 50 -4.56 -9.93 4.77
CA ARG A 50 -3.97 -8.70 4.31
C ARG A 50 -4.89 -8.22 3.18
N MET A 51 -5.32 -6.96 3.19
CA MET A 51 -5.82 -6.28 1.99
C MET A 51 -4.67 -6.24 0.96
N VAL A 52 -4.22 -7.41 0.52
CA VAL A 52 -3.57 -7.62 -0.75
C VAL A 52 -4.76 -7.51 -1.67
N SER A 53 -4.92 -6.34 -2.27
CA SER A 53 -5.65 -6.29 -3.51
C SER A 53 -5.08 -7.43 -4.37
N PRO A 54 -5.88 -8.44 -4.76
CA PRO A 54 -5.39 -9.63 -5.47
C PRO A 54 -4.70 -9.31 -6.82
N ILE A 55 -4.71 -8.04 -7.18
CA ILE A 55 -4.17 -7.41 -8.36
C ILE A 55 -3.54 -6.08 -7.93
N GLU A 56 -2.30 -5.80 -8.31
CA GLU A 56 -1.65 -4.49 -8.10
C GLU A 56 -1.55 -3.70 -9.41
N SER A 57 -1.62 -4.39 -10.55
CA SER A 57 -1.57 -3.78 -11.88
C SER A 57 -2.59 -4.40 -12.86
N ALA A 58 -2.73 -3.78 -14.04
CA ALA A 58 -3.50 -4.34 -15.14
C ALA A 58 -2.86 -5.60 -15.72
N GLU A 59 -1.53 -5.78 -15.61
CA GLU A 59 -0.90 -7.04 -16.01
C GLU A 59 -1.33 -8.19 -15.12
N ASP A 60 -1.45 -7.98 -13.81
CA ASP A 60 -1.90 -9.00 -12.87
C ASP A 60 -3.35 -9.41 -13.18
N LEU A 61 -4.21 -8.42 -13.45
CA LEU A 61 -5.59 -8.63 -13.87
C LEU A 61 -5.68 -9.45 -15.17
N ALA A 62 -4.76 -9.27 -16.11
CA ALA A 62 -4.71 -9.99 -17.39
C ALA A 62 -4.11 -11.41 -17.29
N LYS A 63 -3.37 -11.72 -16.22
CA LYS A 63 -2.78 -13.05 -15.99
C LYS A 63 -3.76 -14.01 -15.34
N GLN A 64 -4.65 -13.50 -14.49
CA GLN A 64 -5.63 -14.27 -13.73
C GLN A 64 -6.99 -14.37 -14.45
N THR A 65 -7.85 -15.29 -14.01
CA THR A 65 -9.20 -15.51 -14.58
C THR A 65 -10.33 -15.48 -13.54
N GLU A 66 -10.03 -15.23 -12.26
CA GLU A 66 -11.00 -15.20 -11.17
C GLU A 66 -11.82 -13.91 -11.13
N ILE A 67 -11.21 -12.78 -11.47
CA ILE A 67 -11.82 -11.46 -11.53
C ILE A 67 -12.16 -11.16 -12.98
N ALA A 68 -13.45 -11.10 -13.28
CA ALA A 68 -13.92 -10.66 -14.58
C ALA A 68 -13.71 -9.14 -14.72
N TYR A 69 -13.41 -8.66 -15.92
CA TYR A 69 -13.23 -7.24 -16.14
C TYR A 69 -13.87 -6.77 -17.44
N GLY A 70 -14.34 -5.52 -17.44
CA GLY A 70 -15.07 -4.95 -18.55
C GLY A 70 -15.07 -3.43 -18.55
N THR A 71 -15.57 -2.86 -19.64
CA THR A 71 -15.60 -1.41 -19.87
C THR A 71 -17.01 -0.95 -20.26
N LEU A 72 -17.21 0.36 -20.39
CA LEU A 72 -18.42 0.91 -20.98
C LEU A 72 -18.52 0.50 -22.46
N ASP A 73 -19.69 0.03 -22.90
CA ASP A 73 -19.91 -0.51 -24.24
C ASP A 73 -19.72 0.54 -25.37
N SER A 74 -19.84 1.83 -25.04
CA SER A 74 -19.79 2.96 -25.96
C SER A 74 -18.78 4.06 -25.59
N GLY A 75 -17.65 3.70 -24.95
CA GLY A 75 -16.65 4.67 -24.49
C GLY A 75 -15.30 4.65 -25.23
N SER A 76 -14.50 5.71 -25.02
CA SER A 76 -13.10 5.78 -25.47
C SER A 76 -12.20 4.73 -24.83
N THR A 77 -12.58 4.21 -23.67
CA THR A 77 -11.86 3.14 -22.96
C THR A 77 -11.99 1.81 -23.69
N LYS A 78 -13.18 1.47 -24.21
CA LYS A 78 -13.37 0.29 -25.07
C LYS A 78 -12.53 0.39 -26.34
N GLU A 79 -12.54 1.57 -26.96
CA GLU A 79 -11.77 1.82 -28.18
C GLU A 79 -10.26 1.70 -27.96
N PHE A 80 -9.77 2.12 -26.79
CA PHE A 80 -8.38 1.95 -26.38
C PHE A 80 -7.96 0.48 -26.40
N PHE A 81 -8.72 -0.41 -25.74
CA PHE A 81 -8.41 -1.84 -25.73
C PHE A 81 -8.54 -2.47 -27.13
N ARG A 82 -9.49 -2.01 -27.94
CA ARG A 82 -9.67 -2.49 -29.31
C ARG A 82 -8.51 -2.14 -30.25
N ARG A 83 -7.91 -0.94 -30.09
CA ARG A 83 -6.84 -0.44 -30.97
C ARG A 83 -5.43 -0.61 -30.42
N SER A 84 -5.29 -0.95 -29.14
CA SER A 84 -4.00 -1.10 -28.50
C SER A 84 -3.17 -2.19 -29.18
N LYS A 85 -1.86 -1.93 -29.35
CA LYS A 85 -0.86 -2.88 -29.86
C LYS A 85 0.00 -3.50 -28.76
N ILE A 86 -0.31 -3.20 -27.49
CA ILE A 86 0.41 -3.73 -26.33
C ILE A 86 -0.15 -5.11 -26.03
N ALA A 87 0.71 -6.13 -26.02
CA ALA A 87 0.33 -7.54 -25.89
C ALA A 87 -0.61 -7.85 -24.71
N VAL A 88 -0.40 -7.18 -23.57
CA VAL A 88 -1.26 -7.32 -22.38
C VAL A 88 -2.69 -6.84 -22.66
N TYR A 89 -2.84 -5.67 -23.28
CA TYR A 89 -4.14 -5.06 -23.57
C TYR A 89 -4.86 -5.78 -24.72
N GLU A 90 -4.14 -6.32 -25.69
CA GLU A 90 -4.72 -7.20 -26.73
C GLU A 90 -5.29 -8.49 -26.13
N LYS A 91 -4.57 -9.09 -25.17
CA LYS A 91 -5.07 -10.26 -24.42
C LYS A 91 -6.33 -9.92 -23.63
N MET A 92 -6.33 -8.78 -22.94
CA MET A 92 -7.51 -8.29 -22.21
C MET A 92 -8.69 -8.02 -23.14
N TRP A 93 -8.46 -7.42 -24.31
CA TRP A 93 -9.49 -7.19 -25.32
C TRP A 93 -10.08 -8.50 -25.84
N THR A 94 -9.23 -9.49 -26.10
CA THR A 94 -9.66 -10.82 -26.56
C THR A 94 -10.58 -11.47 -25.54
N TYR A 95 -10.22 -11.43 -24.25
CA TYR A 95 -11.07 -11.89 -23.16
C TYR A 95 -12.40 -11.13 -23.10
N MET A 96 -12.37 -9.79 -23.10
CA MET A 96 -13.59 -8.98 -23.00
C MET A 96 -14.56 -9.23 -24.16
N ARG A 97 -14.03 -9.52 -25.36
CA ARG A 97 -14.82 -9.84 -26.55
C ARG A 97 -15.44 -11.24 -26.48
N SER A 98 -14.79 -12.21 -25.86
CA SER A 98 -15.25 -13.60 -25.77
C SER A 98 -15.95 -13.96 -24.46
N ALA A 99 -16.08 -13.02 -23.52
CA ALA A 99 -16.64 -13.29 -22.20
C ALA A 99 -18.18 -13.39 -22.23
N GLU A 100 -18.70 -14.52 -21.73
CA GLU A 100 -20.13 -14.76 -21.52
C GLU A 100 -20.41 -15.02 -20.03
N PRO A 101 -21.35 -14.29 -19.38
CA PRO A 101 -22.17 -13.20 -19.92
C PRO A 101 -21.36 -11.91 -20.17
N SER A 102 -21.83 -11.05 -21.09
CA SER A 102 -21.12 -9.84 -21.50
C SER A 102 -20.57 -9.03 -20.32
N VAL A 103 -19.30 -8.68 -20.42
CA VAL A 103 -18.60 -7.84 -19.43
C VAL A 103 -18.77 -6.34 -19.70
N PHE A 104 -19.27 -5.98 -20.89
CA PHE A 104 -19.57 -4.59 -21.23
C PHE A 104 -20.85 -4.11 -20.56
N THR A 105 -20.87 -2.84 -20.17
CA THR A 105 -22.01 -2.21 -19.48
C THR A 105 -22.51 -1.02 -20.29
N ARG A 106 -23.81 -0.70 -20.22
CA ARG A 106 -24.40 0.38 -21.02
C ARG A 106 -24.15 1.76 -20.41
N THR A 107 -24.04 1.82 -19.09
CA THR A 107 -23.80 3.06 -18.35
C THR A 107 -22.73 2.86 -17.29
N THR A 108 -22.02 3.94 -16.95
CA THR A 108 -21.04 3.91 -15.85
C THR A 108 -21.69 3.52 -14.52
N ALA A 109 -22.92 3.97 -14.27
CA ALA A 109 -23.67 3.62 -13.06
C ALA A 109 -23.94 2.11 -12.95
N GLU A 110 -24.27 1.46 -14.07
CA GLU A 110 -24.43 0.00 -14.15
C GLU A 110 -23.10 -0.73 -13.85
N GLY A 111 -21.99 -0.25 -14.42
CA GLY A 111 -20.65 -0.80 -14.15
C GLY A 111 -20.25 -0.71 -12.68
N VAL A 112 -20.49 0.44 -12.05
CA VAL A 112 -20.22 0.64 -10.61
C VAL A 112 -21.11 -0.25 -9.75
N ALA A 113 -22.41 -0.34 -10.07
CA ALA A 113 -23.33 -1.23 -9.37
C ALA A 113 -22.90 -2.70 -9.51
N ARG A 114 -22.38 -3.10 -10.67
CA ARG A 114 -21.85 -4.44 -10.91
C ARG A 114 -20.59 -4.71 -10.08
N VAL A 115 -19.66 -3.76 -9.97
CA VAL A 115 -18.49 -3.88 -9.07
C VAL A 115 -18.93 -4.12 -7.63
N ARG A 116 -19.86 -3.30 -7.13
CA ARG A 116 -20.40 -3.41 -5.76
C ARG A 116 -21.09 -4.75 -5.51
N LYS A 117 -21.89 -5.22 -6.48
CA LYS A 117 -22.62 -6.49 -6.36
C LYS A 117 -21.69 -7.71 -6.44
N SER A 118 -20.59 -7.61 -7.19
CA SER A 118 -19.66 -8.71 -7.44
C SER A 118 -18.68 -8.98 -6.30
N LYS A 119 -18.64 -8.14 -5.25
CA LYS A 119 -17.81 -8.33 -4.03
C LYS A 119 -16.36 -8.76 -4.35
N GLY A 120 -15.67 -7.99 -5.20
CA GLY A 120 -14.27 -8.26 -5.59
C GLY A 120 -14.07 -9.17 -6.80
N LYS A 121 -15.12 -9.76 -7.37
CA LYS A 121 -15.03 -10.63 -8.57
C LYS A 121 -15.22 -9.90 -9.91
N PHE A 122 -15.36 -8.58 -9.89
CA PHE A 122 -15.50 -7.78 -11.10
C PHE A 122 -14.72 -6.47 -11.00
N ALA A 123 -13.87 -6.19 -11.99
CA ALA A 123 -13.14 -4.93 -12.14
C ALA A 123 -13.72 -4.13 -13.31
N PHE A 124 -14.11 -2.88 -13.05
CA PHE A 124 -14.64 -1.99 -14.07
C PHE A 124 -13.60 -0.97 -14.50
N LEU A 125 -13.24 -0.96 -15.78
CA LEU A 125 -12.25 -0.04 -16.33
C LEU A 125 -12.97 1.20 -16.87
N LEU A 126 -12.68 2.35 -16.26
CA LEU A 126 -13.29 3.64 -16.56
C LEU A 126 -12.26 4.77 -16.53
N GLU A 127 -12.66 6.00 -16.87
CA GLU A 127 -11.76 7.16 -16.82
C GLU A 127 -11.28 7.46 -15.38
N SER A 128 -10.03 7.93 -15.25
CA SER A 128 -9.38 8.17 -13.95
C SER A 128 -10.14 9.17 -13.07
N THR A 129 -10.61 10.26 -13.65
CA THR A 129 -11.43 11.28 -12.97
C THR A 129 -12.73 10.72 -12.43
N MET A 130 -13.38 9.83 -13.17
CA MET A 130 -14.61 9.19 -12.75
C MET A 130 -14.34 8.14 -11.67
N ASN A 131 -13.22 7.42 -11.77
CA ASN A 131 -12.77 6.48 -10.75
C ASN A 131 -12.51 7.20 -9.41
N GLU A 132 -11.74 8.29 -9.43
CA GLU A 132 -11.48 9.15 -8.26
C GLU A 132 -12.76 9.75 -7.68
N TYR A 133 -13.70 10.19 -8.54
CA TYR A 133 -14.99 10.71 -8.11
C TYR A 133 -15.84 9.66 -7.37
N ILE A 134 -15.82 8.40 -7.81
CA ILE A 134 -16.58 7.32 -7.18
C ILE A 134 -15.92 6.89 -5.86
N GLU A 135 -14.59 6.74 -5.85
CA GLU A 135 -13.80 6.34 -4.69
C GLU A 135 -13.96 7.31 -3.50
N GLN A 136 -14.04 8.61 -3.78
CA GLN A 136 -14.15 9.65 -2.74
C GLN A 136 -15.57 9.84 -2.20
N ARG A 137 -16.58 9.12 -2.72
CA ARG A 137 -18.00 9.29 -2.33
C ARG A 137 -18.51 8.11 -1.52
N LYS A 138 -19.45 8.41 -0.61
CA LYS A 138 -20.15 7.37 0.16
C LYS A 138 -21.07 6.54 -0.74
N PRO A 139 -21.16 5.22 -0.53
CA PRO A 139 -20.34 4.42 0.39
C PRO A 139 -18.90 4.27 -0.14
N CYS A 140 -17.90 4.38 0.76
CA CYS A 140 -16.47 4.19 0.44
C CYS A 140 -16.15 2.69 0.32
N ASP A 141 -16.83 2.02 -0.61
CA ASP A 141 -16.83 0.56 -0.80
C ASP A 141 -16.13 0.12 -2.09
N THR A 142 -15.46 1.05 -2.77
CA THR A 142 -14.70 0.83 -4.00
C THR A 142 -13.30 1.40 -3.83
N MET A 143 -12.30 0.78 -4.48
CA MET A 143 -10.91 1.27 -4.50
C MET A 143 -10.37 1.32 -5.92
N LYS A 144 -9.49 2.30 -6.20
CA LYS A 144 -8.71 2.31 -7.43
C LYS A 144 -7.56 1.31 -7.32
N VAL A 145 -7.41 0.45 -8.32
CA VAL A 145 -6.32 -0.53 -8.42
C VAL A 145 -5.36 -0.12 -9.52
N GLY A 146 -4.06 -0.04 -9.19
CA GLY A 146 -2.99 0.30 -10.12
C GLY A 146 -2.96 1.77 -10.57
N GLY A 147 -2.07 2.05 -11.52
CA GLY A 147 -1.91 3.37 -12.14
C GLY A 147 -2.91 3.63 -13.27
N ASN A 148 -2.87 4.84 -13.84
CA ASN A 148 -3.63 5.16 -15.05
C ASN A 148 -3.03 4.37 -16.25
N LEU A 149 -3.87 3.69 -17.02
CA LEU A 149 -3.44 2.85 -18.16
C LEU A 149 -3.07 3.67 -19.40
N ASP A 150 -3.57 4.90 -19.47
CA ASP A 150 -3.33 5.88 -20.54
C ASP A 150 -3.59 7.30 -20.00
N SER A 151 -3.06 8.31 -20.69
CA SER A 151 -3.26 9.72 -20.38
C SER A 151 -4.07 10.39 -21.50
N LYS A 152 -5.32 10.77 -21.19
CA LYS A 152 -6.23 11.45 -22.12
C LYS A 152 -6.76 12.74 -21.50
N GLY A 153 -6.98 13.75 -22.34
CA GLY A 153 -7.62 15.01 -21.95
C GLY A 153 -9.07 15.10 -22.43
N TYR A 154 -9.89 15.88 -21.73
CA TYR A 154 -11.21 16.28 -22.24
C TYR A 154 -11.06 17.34 -23.33
N GLY A 155 -11.85 17.21 -24.39
CA GLY A 155 -11.93 18.17 -25.48
C GLY A 155 -13.36 18.61 -25.72
N VAL A 156 -13.55 19.84 -26.20
CA VAL A 156 -14.85 20.32 -26.67
C VAL A 156 -15.04 19.84 -28.11
N ALA A 157 -16.04 19.00 -28.34
CA ALA A 157 -16.34 18.47 -29.66
C ALA A 157 -17.31 19.40 -30.41
N THR A 158 -16.95 19.79 -31.63
CA THR A 158 -17.85 20.51 -32.56
C THR A 158 -18.19 19.62 -33.75
N PRO A 159 -19.34 19.84 -34.44
CA PRO A 159 -19.64 19.15 -35.69
C PRO A 159 -18.48 19.26 -36.69
N LYS A 160 -18.24 18.19 -37.46
CA LYS A 160 -17.22 18.17 -38.50
C LYS A 160 -17.56 19.25 -39.54
N GLY A 161 -16.71 20.27 -39.65
CA GLY A 161 -16.95 21.45 -40.52
C GLY A 161 -17.75 22.58 -39.88
N SER A 162 -17.94 22.57 -38.55
CA SER A 162 -18.61 23.67 -37.83
C SER A 162 -17.89 25.00 -38.02
N SER A 163 -18.66 26.08 -38.16
CA SER A 163 -18.17 27.46 -38.21
C SER A 163 -17.51 27.95 -36.90
N LEU A 164 -17.56 27.15 -35.83
CA LEU A 164 -16.71 27.34 -34.65
C LEU A 164 -15.23 26.98 -34.95
N ARG A 165 -14.92 26.58 -36.18
CA ARG A 165 -13.60 26.29 -36.75
C ARG A 165 -13.28 27.20 -37.96
N TRP A 166 -13.57 28.51 -37.92
CA TRP A 166 -13.20 29.42 -39.03
C TRP A 166 -11.80 29.95 -38.91
N VAL A 167 -11.10 29.89 -40.05
CA VAL A 167 -9.67 30.08 -40.30
C VAL A 167 -9.40 31.24 -41.32
N GLY A 168 -10.21 32.31 -41.33
CA GLY A 168 -9.85 33.63 -41.88
C GLY A 168 -10.57 34.04 -43.16
N TYR A 169 -10.36 35.30 -43.60
CA TYR A 169 -10.88 35.86 -44.86
C TYR A 169 -10.01 37.03 -45.41
N TRP A 170 -10.20 37.40 -46.68
CA TRP A 170 -9.49 38.50 -47.37
C TRP A 170 -10.47 39.39 -48.15
N ASN A 171 -10.23 40.72 -48.18
CA ASN A 171 -10.93 41.67 -49.06
C ASN A 171 -10.01 42.83 -49.54
N ASP A 172 -10.51 43.63 -50.49
CA ASP A 172 -9.76 44.72 -51.14
C ASP A 172 -9.36 45.90 -50.20
N MET A 173 -9.95 46.02 -49.01
CA MET A 173 -9.58 47.04 -48.01
C MET A 173 -8.66 46.48 -46.91
N ASP A 174 -8.95 45.30 -46.40
CA ASP A 174 -8.33 44.72 -45.20
C ASP A 174 -7.12 43.83 -45.51
N LYS A 175 -6.87 43.53 -46.79
CA LYS A 175 -5.91 42.51 -47.22
C LYS A 175 -6.14 41.19 -46.45
N LEU A 176 -5.10 40.40 -46.15
CA LEU A 176 -5.27 39.04 -45.61
C LEU A 176 -5.51 39.05 -44.10
N VAL A 177 -6.64 38.51 -43.68
CA VAL A 177 -6.93 38.20 -42.26
C VAL A 177 -6.98 36.68 -42.10
N LEU A 178 -5.88 36.09 -41.63
CA LEU A 178 -5.82 34.67 -41.32
C LEU A 178 -6.71 34.34 -40.13
N ILE A 179 -7.34 33.18 -40.18
CA ILE A 179 -7.44 32.31 -39.02
C ILE A 179 -6.70 30.99 -39.54
N GLN A 180 -6.17 30.05 -38.76
CA GLN A 180 -5.32 28.95 -39.33
C GLN A 180 -5.91 27.53 -39.21
N ASP A 181 -6.29 26.92 -40.35
CA ASP A 181 -6.25 25.46 -40.54
C ASP A 181 -4.84 25.18 -41.06
N VAL A 182 -4.12 24.32 -40.34
CA VAL A 182 -2.85 23.65 -40.64
C VAL A 182 -2.00 24.32 -41.74
N PRO A 183 -0.84 24.95 -41.43
CA PRO A 183 0.12 25.23 -42.48
C PRO A 183 0.61 23.90 -43.05
N THR A 184 0.17 23.55 -44.26
CA THR A 184 0.97 22.73 -45.16
C THR A 184 2.30 23.45 -45.33
N LEU A 185 3.27 22.96 -44.58
CA LEU A 185 4.70 23.02 -44.77
C LEU A 185 5.08 23.53 -46.17
N GLY A 186 5.28 24.84 -46.30
CA GLY A 186 5.58 25.52 -47.55
C GLY A 186 6.59 26.63 -47.32
N ASN A 187 7.83 26.34 -47.72
CA ASN A 187 8.99 27.22 -47.90
C ASN A 187 9.89 27.64 -46.71
N ASP A 188 9.64 27.19 -45.47
CA ASP A 188 10.62 27.30 -44.36
C ASP A 188 11.25 25.95 -43.93
N THR A 189 10.98 24.87 -44.65
CA THR A 189 11.56 23.53 -44.37
C THR A 189 13.07 23.52 -44.44
N ALA A 190 13.66 24.22 -45.40
CA ALA A 190 15.11 24.29 -45.53
C ALA A 190 15.80 25.03 -44.37
N ALA A 191 15.09 25.93 -43.69
CA ALA A 191 15.61 26.67 -42.53
C ALA A 191 15.49 25.88 -41.22
N ILE A 192 14.46 25.04 -41.08
CA ILE A 192 14.28 24.16 -39.91
C ILE A 192 15.19 22.93 -39.98
N GLU A 193 15.39 22.34 -41.17
CA GLU A 193 16.24 21.14 -41.34
C GLU A 193 17.73 21.38 -41.01
N ASN A 194 18.21 22.63 -41.12
CA ASN A 194 19.61 22.98 -40.83
C ASN A 194 19.84 23.69 -39.49
N ARG A 195 18.80 24.06 -38.76
CA ARG A 195 18.95 24.72 -37.45
C ARG A 195 19.08 23.69 -36.35
N THR A 196 20.12 23.81 -35.54
CA THR A 196 20.29 22.97 -34.33
C THR A 196 19.46 23.55 -33.20
N VAL A 197 18.47 22.80 -32.74
CA VAL A 197 17.57 23.17 -31.64
C VAL A 197 18.26 22.96 -30.29
N VAL A 198 18.25 23.96 -29.42
CA VAL A 198 18.79 23.85 -28.06
C VAL A 198 17.74 23.22 -27.16
N VAL A 199 18.03 21.99 -26.71
CA VAL A 199 17.20 21.23 -25.77
C VAL A 199 17.74 21.49 -24.37
N THR A 200 17.04 22.28 -23.57
CA THR A 200 17.40 22.47 -22.16
C THR A 200 16.90 21.30 -21.32
N THR A 201 17.73 20.86 -20.37
CA THR A 201 17.39 19.79 -19.42
C THR A 201 18.18 19.94 -18.11
N ILE A 202 17.91 19.06 -17.16
CA ILE A 202 18.53 19.03 -15.84
C ILE A 202 19.12 17.64 -15.53
N MET A 203 20.27 17.61 -14.85
CA MET A 203 20.91 16.36 -14.43
C MET A 203 20.13 15.71 -13.29
N GLU A 204 19.28 14.73 -13.62
CA GLU A 204 18.43 14.02 -12.67
C GLU A 204 18.32 12.55 -13.08
N SER A 205 18.73 11.61 -12.23
CA SER A 205 18.60 10.19 -12.51
C SER A 205 17.15 9.70 -12.34
N PRO A 206 16.60 8.84 -13.22
CA PRO A 206 17.20 8.22 -14.41
C PRO A 206 16.91 8.98 -15.72
N TYR A 207 16.49 10.24 -15.64
CA TYR A 207 16.07 11.03 -16.80
C TYR A 207 17.25 11.49 -17.66
N VAL A 208 18.26 12.10 -17.02
CA VAL A 208 19.51 12.53 -17.66
C VAL A 208 20.67 12.27 -16.71
N MET A 209 21.64 11.49 -17.17
CA MET A 209 22.81 11.07 -16.42
C MET A 209 24.04 11.17 -17.33
N TYR A 210 25.22 11.30 -16.73
CA TYR A 210 26.46 11.11 -17.47
C TYR A 210 26.70 9.64 -17.72
N LYS A 211 27.13 9.29 -18.93
CA LYS A 211 27.71 7.97 -19.20
C LYS A 211 28.95 7.77 -18.33
N LYS A 212 29.24 6.53 -17.95
CA LYS A 212 30.45 6.20 -17.14
C LYS A 212 31.74 6.72 -17.76
N ASN A 213 31.85 6.71 -19.10
CA ASN A 213 33.02 7.17 -19.84
C ASN A 213 32.75 8.50 -20.58
N HIS A 214 31.96 9.40 -19.99
CA HIS A 214 31.52 10.64 -20.66
C HIS A 214 32.66 11.54 -21.16
N GLU A 215 33.85 11.43 -20.57
CA GLU A 215 35.04 12.18 -20.99
C GLU A 215 35.53 11.78 -22.39
N MET A 216 35.25 10.55 -22.82
CA MET A 216 35.62 10.02 -24.14
C MET A 216 34.63 10.40 -25.26
N PHE A 217 33.47 10.96 -24.90
CA PHE A 217 32.43 11.31 -25.85
C PHE A 217 32.34 12.83 -26.01
N GLU A 218 31.85 13.29 -27.17
CA GLU A 218 31.61 14.70 -27.44
C GLU A 218 30.12 14.97 -27.70
N GLY A 219 29.70 16.23 -27.48
CA GLY A 219 28.32 16.65 -27.73
C GLY A 219 27.27 15.89 -26.89
N ASN A 220 26.20 15.43 -27.55
CA ASN A 220 25.06 14.78 -26.92
C ASN A 220 25.40 13.38 -26.38
N ASP A 221 26.41 12.71 -26.94
CA ASP A 221 26.76 11.33 -26.59
C ASP A 221 27.34 11.18 -25.18
N LYS A 222 27.63 12.30 -24.49
CA LYS A 222 28.04 12.34 -23.08
C LYS A 222 26.92 11.91 -22.13
N TYR A 223 25.67 12.07 -22.55
CA TYR A 223 24.50 11.87 -21.71
C TYR A 223 23.80 10.54 -22.03
N GLU A 224 23.16 9.96 -21.02
CA GLU A 224 22.28 8.79 -21.12
C GLU A 224 21.07 8.95 -20.19
N GLY A 225 19.96 8.30 -20.51
CA GLY A 225 18.76 8.30 -19.66
C GLY A 225 17.46 8.50 -20.43
N TYR A 226 16.35 8.39 -19.72
CA TYR A 226 15.00 8.39 -20.33
C TYR A 226 14.72 9.63 -21.19
N CYS A 227 15.11 10.83 -20.74
CA CYS A 227 14.88 12.07 -21.49
C CYS A 227 15.87 12.23 -22.66
N VAL A 228 17.04 11.58 -22.60
CA VAL A 228 18.00 11.55 -23.72
C VAL A 228 17.45 10.70 -24.86
N ASP A 229 16.92 9.52 -24.53
CA ASP A 229 16.28 8.63 -25.51
C ASP A 229 15.02 9.28 -26.09
N LEU A 230 14.20 9.91 -25.24
CA LEU A 230 13.01 10.65 -25.67
C LEU A 230 13.36 11.81 -26.61
N ALA A 231 14.42 12.57 -26.31
CA ALA A 231 14.87 13.66 -27.18
C ALA A 231 15.32 13.14 -28.55
N SER A 232 16.01 11.99 -28.59
CA SER A 232 16.41 11.32 -29.82
C SER A 232 15.21 10.89 -30.67
N GLU A 233 14.20 10.26 -30.05
CA GLU A 233 12.98 9.84 -30.77
C GLU A 233 12.15 11.04 -31.26
N ILE A 234 12.00 12.09 -30.45
CA ILE A 234 11.33 13.33 -30.88
C ILE A 234 12.08 13.96 -32.06
N ALA A 235 13.41 14.08 -31.98
CA ALA A 235 14.22 14.66 -33.04
C ALA A 235 14.13 13.84 -34.34
N LYS A 236 14.12 12.52 -34.25
CA LYS A 236 13.95 11.60 -35.38
C LYS A 236 12.58 11.72 -36.04
N HIS A 237 11.52 11.86 -35.24
CA HIS A 237 10.16 12.01 -35.75
C HIS A 237 9.92 13.37 -36.43
N ILE A 238 10.49 14.45 -35.89
CA ILE A 238 10.33 15.81 -36.43
C ILE A 238 11.35 16.11 -37.54
N GLY A 239 12.47 15.39 -37.59
CA GLY A 239 13.54 15.61 -38.56
C GLY A 239 14.46 16.79 -38.21
N ILE A 240 14.69 17.05 -36.92
CA ILE A 240 15.52 18.19 -36.45
C ILE A 240 16.87 17.73 -35.89
N LYS A 241 17.89 18.57 -36.04
CA LYS A 241 19.14 18.44 -35.27
C LYS A 241 18.97 19.12 -33.92
N TYR A 242 19.55 18.54 -32.88
CA TYR A 242 19.43 19.09 -31.52
C TYR A 242 20.74 19.03 -30.76
N LYS A 243 20.87 19.91 -29.77
CA LYS A 243 21.98 19.94 -28.81
C LYS A 243 21.41 19.97 -27.40
N ILE A 244 21.85 19.03 -26.56
CA ILE A 244 21.50 19.01 -25.14
C ILE A 244 22.30 20.09 -24.40
N ALA A 245 21.60 20.95 -23.68
CA ALA A 245 22.16 21.97 -22.79
C ALA A 245 21.66 21.74 -21.37
N ILE A 246 22.59 21.71 -20.41
CA ILE A 246 22.26 21.57 -18.99
C ILE A 246 21.97 22.95 -18.42
N VAL A 247 20.85 23.09 -17.73
CA VAL A 247 20.46 24.34 -17.07
C VAL A 247 21.54 24.77 -16.05
N PRO A 248 22.10 26.00 -16.15
CA PRO A 248 23.27 26.40 -15.35
C PRO A 248 23.01 26.52 -13.85
N ASP A 249 21.79 26.90 -13.45
CA ASP A 249 21.44 27.11 -12.04
C ASP A 249 20.93 25.83 -11.35
N GLY A 250 20.80 24.72 -12.09
CA GLY A 250 20.31 23.45 -11.57
C GLY A 250 18.86 23.49 -11.07
N LYS A 251 18.02 24.42 -11.56
CA LYS A 251 16.63 24.57 -11.11
C LYS A 251 15.63 24.25 -12.22
N TYR A 252 14.48 23.72 -11.82
CA TYR A 252 13.36 23.48 -12.75
C TYR A 252 12.76 24.77 -13.28
N GLY A 253 12.64 25.77 -12.43
CA GLY A 253 12.07 27.07 -12.76
C GLY A 253 10.90 27.41 -11.84
N ALA A 254 11.12 28.47 -11.07
CA ALA A 254 10.18 29.11 -10.18
C ALA A 254 10.22 30.62 -10.42
N ARG A 255 9.07 31.27 -10.24
CA ARG A 255 8.96 32.71 -10.32
C ARG A 255 9.37 33.32 -8.99
N ASP A 256 10.36 34.20 -9.03
CA ASP A 256 10.76 34.98 -7.87
C ASP A 256 9.60 35.89 -7.42
N ALA A 257 9.37 35.98 -6.11
CA ALA A 257 8.20 36.67 -5.58
C ALA A 257 8.28 38.19 -5.76
N ASP A 258 9.48 38.75 -5.65
CA ASP A 258 9.74 40.19 -5.62
C ASP A 258 10.01 40.71 -7.02
N THR A 259 10.97 40.09 -7.72
CA THR A 259 11.41 40.52 -9.06
C THR A 259 10.49 40.02 -10.17
N LYS A 260 9.63 39.02 -9.88
CA LYS A 260 8.78 38.34 -10.87
C LYS A 260 9.54 37.63 -12.00
N ILE A 261 10.86 37.50 -11.88
CA ILE A 261 11.74 36.87 -12.86
C ILE A 261 11.66 35.34 -12.71
N TRP A 262 11.55 34.64 -13.83
CA TRP A 262 11.65 33.18 -13.87
C TRP A 262 13.12 32.73 -13.91
N ASN A 263 13.48 31.76 -13.08
CA ASN A 263 14.77 31.07 -13.13
C ASN A 263 14.64 29.67 -13.77
N GLY A 264 15.72 28.88 -13.75
CA GLY A 264 15.72 27.50 -14.22
C GLY A 264 15.36 27.32 -15.69
N MET A 265 14.95 26.09 -16.04
CA MET A 265 14.56 25.72 -17.40
C MET A 265 13.38 26.56 -17.91
N VAL A 266 12.42 26.92 -17.03
CA VAL A 266 11.31 27.80 -17.43
C VAL A 266 11.83 29.17 -17.87
N GLY A 267 12.77 29.77 -17.12
CA GLY A 267 13.39 31.04 -17.51
C GLY A 267 14.14 30.95 -18.84
N GLU A 268 14.82 29.83 -19.11
CA GLU A 268 15.51 29.64 -20.40
C GLU A 268 14.56 29.63 -21.60
N LEU A 269 13.37 29.04 -21.46
CA LEU A 269 12.35 29.08 -22.51
C LEU A 269 11.69 30.46 -22.64
N VAL A 270 11.40 31.13 -21.52
CA VAL A 270 10.77 32.47 -21.51
C VAL A 270 11.67 33.52 -22.15
N TYR A 271 12.97 33.45 -21.90
CA TYR A 271 13.94 34.44 -22.41
C TYR A 271 14.65 33.99 -23.70
N GLY A 272 14.18 32.92 -24.35
CA GLY A 272 14.72 32.45 -25.63
C GLY A 272 16.17 31.94 -25.59
N LYS A 273 16.63 31.47 -24.42
CA LYS A 273 17.95 30.82 -24.28
C LYS A 273 17.93 29.36 -24.75
N ALA A 274 16.75 28.73 -24.73
CA ALA A 274 16.51 27.40 -25.25
C ALA A 274 15.18 27.36 -26.01
N GLU A 275 15.06 26.50 -27.02
CA GLU A 275 13.85 26.39 -27.85
C GLU A 275 12.90 25.27 -27.41
N ILE A 276 13.38 24.30 -26.64
CA ILE A 276 12.56 23.21 -26.10
C ILE A 276 13.17 22.69 -24.79
N ALA A 277 12.32 22.28 -23.84
CA ALA A 277 12.74 21.62 -22.62
C ALA A 277 12.20 20.18 -22.59
N ILE A 278 13.11 19.22 -22.65
CA ILE A 278 12.81 17.78 -22.52
C ILE A 278 13.43 17.31 -21.21
N ALA A 279 12.61 17.30 -20.17
CA ALA A 279 13.02 17.08 -18.80
C ALA A 279 11.82 16.54 -17.99
N PRO A 280 12.03 16.03 -16.76
CA PRO A 280 10.95 15.76 -15.81
C PRO A 280 10.32 17.08 -15.30
N LEU A 281 9.69 17.84 -16.19
CA LEU A 281 9.10 19.13 -15.91
C LEU A 281 7.59 19.00 -15.72
N THR A 282 7.16 19.15 -14.47
CA THR A 282 5.74 19.07 -14.11
C THR A 282 4.93 20.24 -14.68
N ILE A 283 3.84 19.90 -15.36
CA ILE A 283 2.86 20.84 -15.89
C ILE A 283 2.13 21.50 -14.71
N THR A 284 2.12 22.83 -14.66
CA THR A 284 1.42 23.59 -13.62
C THR A 284 0.80 24.84 -14.24
N LEU A 285 -0.31 25.32 -13.65
CA LEU A 285 -1.02 26.51 -14.11
C LEU A 285 -0.09 27.72 -14.29
N VAL A 286 0.77 27.99 -13.30
CA VAL A 286 1.69 29.15 -13.34
C VAL A 286 2.76 29.05 -14.42
N ARG A 287 3.10 27.85 -14.86
CA ARG A 287 4.07 27.63 -15.95
C ARG A 287 3.37 27.74 -17.31
N GLU A 288 2.15 27.20 -17.44
CA GLU A 288 1.35 27.33 -18.66
C GLU A 288 1.02 28.79 -19.04
N GLU A 289 1.04 29.71 -18.06
CA GLU A 289 0.87 31.14 -18.34
C GLU A 289 2.02 31.71 -19.19
N VAL A 290 3.24 31.19 -19.06
CA VAL A 290 4.47 31.75 -19.64
C VAL A 290 5.15 30.88 -20.70
N ILE A 291 4.91 29.57 -20.67
CA ILE A 291 5.42 28.58 -21.62
C ILE A 291 4.30 27.63 -22.02
N ASP A 292 4.43 27.00 -23.18
CA ASP A 292 3.47 26.00 -23.64
C ASP A 292 3.95 24.58 -23.31
N PHE A 293 3.01 23.68 -23.01
CA PHE A 293 3.30 22.26 -22.81
C PHE A 293 2.64 21.40 -23.91
N SER A 294 3.30 20.28 -24.21
CA SER A 294 2.71 19.13 -24.89
C SER A 294 1.67 18.43 -24.01
N LYS A 295 0.97 17.44 -24.57
CA LYS A 295 0.26 16.47 -23.74
C LYS A 295 1.25 15.76 -22.80
N PRO A 296 0.83 15.44 -21.57
CA PRO A 296 1.72 14.79 -20.61
C PRO A 296 2.10 13.40 -21.10
N PHE A 297 3.40 13.11 -21.13
CA PHE A 297 3.94 11.81 -21.56
C PHE A 297 4.08 10.80 -20.40
N MET A 298 4.01 11.28 -19.15
CA MET A 298 4.11 10.45 -17.95
C MET A 298 3.22 11.02 -16.85
N SER A 299 2.33 10.20 -16.30
CA SER A 299 1.45 10.56 -15.17
C SER A 299 2.11 10.23 -13.83
N LEU A 300 1.95 11.10 -12.85
CA LEU A 300 2.57 10.99 -11.52
C LEU A 300 1.78 11.80 -10.48
N GLY A 301 2.21 11.74 -9.22
CA GLY A 301 1.69 12.63 -8.18
C GLY A 301 2.70 12.83 -7.06
N ILE A 302 2.40 13.73 -6.12
CA ILE A 302 3.21 13.90 -4.91
C ILE A 302 3.04 12.65 -4.05
N SER A 303 4.15 12.08 -3.62
CA SER A 303 4.24 10.90 -2.76
C SER A 303 5.10 11.19 -1.54
N ILE A 304 4.99 10.33 -0.54
CA ILE A 304 5.74 10.43 0.72
C ILE A 304 6.84 9.37 0.70
N MET A 305 8.09 9.79 0.85
CA MET A 305 9.24 8.90 1.06
C MET A 305 9.64 8.91 2.52
N ILE A 306 9.73 7.73 3.11
CA ILE A 306 10.34 7.52 4.42
C ILE A 306 11.50 6.54 4.34
N LYS A 307 12.27 6.47 5.43
CA LYS A 307 13.23 5.39 5.62
C LYS A 307 12.44 4.11 5.85
N LYS A 308 12.78 3.05 5.11
CA LYS A 308 12.23 1.72 5.31
C LYS A 308 12.47 1.31 6.77
N PRO A 309 11.43 1.00 7.57
CA PRO A 309 11.61 0.62 8.96
C PRO A 309 12.50 -0.62 9.02
N GLN A 310 13.49 -0.58 9.90
CA GLN A 310 14.29 -1.78 10.15
C GLN A 310 13.41 -2.79 10.89
N LYS A 311 13.61 -4.07 10.58
CA LYS A 311 13.02 -5.17 11.34
C LYS A 311 13.36 -4.96 12.81
N SER A 312 12.34 -4.70 13.62
CA SER A 312 12.54 -4.51 15.06
C SER A 312 13.07 -5.80 15.63
N LYS A 313 14.21 -5.75 16.31
CA LYS A 313 14.65 -6.90 17.10
C LYS A 313 13.56 -7.16 18.16
N PRO A 314 13.18 -8.42 18.39
CA PRO A 314 12.21 -8.74 19.43
C PRO A 314 12.69 -8.15 20.76
N GLY A 315 11.78 -7.52 21.51
CA GLY A 315 12.10 -7.02 22.85
C GLY A 315 12.47 -8.15 23.80
N VAL A 316 13.06 -7.85 24.95
CA VAL A 316 13.44 -8.86 25.97
C VAL A 316 12.25 -9.72 26.41
N PHE A 317 11.04 -9.16 26.34
CA PHE A 317 9.78 -9.83 26.70
C PHE A 317 8.97 -10.34 25.50
N SER A 318 9.56 -10.42 24.30
CA SER A 318 8.83 -10.84 23.09
C SER A 318 8.29 -12.27 23.15
N PHE A 319 8.76 -13.09 24.09
CA PHE A 319 8.21 -14.42 24.33
C PHE A 319 6.79 -14.36 24.94
N LEU A 320 6.35 -13.22 25.49
CA LEU A 320 4.98 -13.04 25.98
C LEU A 320 3.99 -12.62 24.89
N ASP A 321 4.49 -12.03 23.79
CA ASP A 321 3.71 -11.53 22.65
C ASP A 321 2.77 -12.56 21.96
N PRO A 322 3.06 -13.88 21.93
CA PRO A 322 2.18 -14.86 21.28
C PRO A 322 0.79 -15.02 21.91
N LEU A 323 0.59 -14.51 23.13
CA LEU A 323 -0.69 -14.48 23.82
C LEU A 323 -1.02 -13.05 24.26
N ALA A 324 -2.27 -12.65 24.09
CA ALA A 324 -2.73 -11.33 24.50
C ALA A 324 -2.65 -11.15 26.02
N TYR A 325 -2.46 -9.91 26.47
CA TYR A 325 -2.32 -9.58 27.90
C TYR A 325 -3.53 -10.03 28.73
N GLU A 326 -4.73 -9.93 28.16
CA GLU A 326 -5.98 -10.36 28.78
C GLU A 326 -5.98 -11.87 29.06
N ILE A 327 -5.40 -12.68 28.17
CA ILE A 327 -5.29 -14.14 28.32
C ILE A 327 -4.31 -14.46 29.45
N TRP A 328 -3.18 -13.75 29.53
CA TRP A 328 -2.24 -13.90 30.63
C TRP A 328 -2.88 -13.64 31.99
N MET A 329 -3.68 -12.57 32.10
CA MET A 329 -4.42 -12.28 33.33
C MET A 329 -5.43 -13.38 33.66
N CYS A 330 -6.17 -13.90 32.67
CA CYS A 330 -7.09 -15.02 32.85
C CYS A 330 -6.37 -16.30 33.34
N ILE A 331 -5.18 -16.59 32.83
CA ILE A 331 -4.37 -17.75 33.26
C ILE A 331 -4.00 -17.61 34.74
N VAL A 332 -3.56 -16.41 35.18
CA VAL A 332 -3.21 -16.16 36.59
C VAL A 332 -4.44 -16.33 37.50
N PHE A 333 -5.59 -15.78 37.13
CA PHE A 333 -6.82 -15.95 37.92
C PHE A 333 -7.31 -17.41 37.95
N ALA A 334 -7.25 -18.11 36.81
CA ALA A 334 -7.61 -19.52 36.73
C ALA A 334 -6.68 -20.39 37.57
N TYR A 335 -5.37 -20.11 37.55
CA TYR A 335 -4.37 -20.77 38.39
C TYR A 335 -4.73 -20.65 39.88
N ILE A 336 -4.89 -19.43 40.39
CA ILE A 336 -5.25 -19.19 41.80
C ILE A 336 -6.59 -19.87 42.13
N GLY A 337 -7.59 -19.72 41.25
CA GLY A 337 -8.91 -20.32 41.42
C GLY A 337 -8.85 -21.84 41.56
N VAL A 338 -8.08 -22.51 40.70
CA VAL A 338 -7.92 -23.97 40.75
C VAL A 338 -7.17 -24.42 42.00
N SER A 339 -6.12 -23.69 42.42
CA SER A 339 -5.40 -24.02 43.66
C SER A 339 -6.31 -23.92 44.88
N VAL A 340 -7.18 -22.90 44.94
CA VAL A 340 -8.17 -22.74 46.02
C VAL A 340 -9.22 -23.84 45.99
N VAL A 341 -9.76 -24.17 44.80
CA VAL A 341 -10.74 -25.25 44.65
C VAL A 341 -10.14 -26.60 45.06
N LEU A 342 -8.91 -26.90 44.64
CA LEU A 342 -8.20 -28.12 45.06
C LEU A 342 -8.01 -28.15 46.57
N PHE A 343 -7.54 -27.06 47.17
CA PHE A 343 -7.39 -26.96 48.63
C PHE A 343 -8.71 -27.23 49.38
N LEU A 344 -9.83 -26.65 48.92
CA LEU A 344 -11.13 -26.88 49.53
C LEU A 344 -11.59 -28.34 49.38
N VAL A 345 -11.49 -28.89 48.16
CA VAL A 345 -11.89 -30.28 47.89
C VAL A 345 -11.07 -31.27 48.70
N SER A 346 -9.76 -31.04 48.83
CA SER A 346 -8.86 -31.84 49.66
C SER A 346 -9.19 -31.73 51.15
N ARG A 347 -9.59 -30.55 51.64
CA ARG A 347 -9.95 -30.35 53.05
C ARG A 347 -11.29 -30.99 53.43
N PHE A 348 -12.27 -30.99 52.52
CA PHE A 348 -13.63 -31.48 52.75
C PHE A 348 -13.87 -32.93 52.34
N SER A 349 -13.01 -33.53 51.52
CA SER A 349 -13.14 -34.94 51.12
C SER A 349 -12.45 -35.85 52.14
N PRO A 350 -13.18 -36.67 52.92
CA PRO A 350 -12.59 -37.57 53.92
C PRO A 350 -11.59 -38.57 53.33
N TYR A 351 -11.77 -38.93 52.05
CA TYR A 351 -10.92 -39.88 51.32
C TYR A 351 -9.50 -39.37 50.99
N GLU A 352 -9.20 -38.08 51.23
CA GLU A 352 -7.83 -37.55 51.06
C GLU A 352 -7.03 -37.57 52.36
N TRP A 353 -7.68 -37.84 53.50
CA TRP A 353 -7.04 -37.95 54.79
C TRP A 353 -6.49 -39.37 54.94
N HIS A 354 -5.17 -39.51 55.15
CA HIS A 354 -4.52 -40.81 55.32
C HIS A 354 -5.19 -41.60 56.44
N THR A 355 -5.90 -42.69 56.15
CA THR A 355 -6.18 -43.66 57.22
C THR A 355 -4.99 -44.60 57.23
N GLU A 356 -3.97 -44.31 58.03
CA GLU A 356 -2.94 -45.32 58.30
C GLU A 356 -3.64 -46.48 59.02
N GLU A 357 -3.66 -47.66 58.41
CA GLU A 357 -3.78 -48.89 59.19
C GLU A 357 -2.49 -49.01 59.99
N PRO A 358 -2.53 -49.14 61.33
CA PRO A 358 -1.32 -49.18 62.13
C PRO A 358 -0.57 -50.50 61.85
N GLU A 359 0.55 -50.42 61.13
CA GLU A 359 1.58 -51.45 61.23
C GLU A 359 2.26 -51.33 62.61
N ASP A 360 1.94 -52.30 63.46
CA ASP A 360 2.64 -52.70 64.68
C ASP A 360 3.19 -51.59 65.62
N GLY A 361 2.39 -51.27 66.64
CA GLY A 361 2.92 -51.33 68.01
C GLY A 361 3.43 -50.06 68.69
N LYS A 362 3.01 -48.85 68.31
CA LYS A 362 3.18 -47.66 69.18
C LYS A 362 1.93 -46.77 69.22
N GLU A 363 1.22 -46.85 70.35
CA GLU A 363 0.07 -46.02 70.69
C GLU A 363 0.50 -44.58 71.03
N GLY A 364 -0.10 -43.61 70.34
CA GLY A 364 -0.14 -42.20 70.68
C GLY A 364 -1.27 -41.52 69.88
N PRO A 365 -2.11 -40.66 70.47
CA PRO A 365 -3.25 -40.09 69.75
C PRO A 365 -2.76 -38.97 68.82
N SER A 366 -2.66 -39.24 67.52
CA SER A 366 -2.63 -38.17 66.52
C SER A 366 -4.07 -37.92 66.06
N ASP A 367 -4.74 -36.99 66.74
CA ASP A 367 -6.01 -36.45 66.26
C ASP A 367 -5.74 -35.69 64.95
N GLN A 368 -6.28 -36.23 63.86
CA GLN A 368 -6.23 -35.79 62.46
C GLN A 368 -5.11 -36.40 61.62
N PRO A 369 -5.46 -37.22 60.60
CA PRO A 369 -4.47 -37.73 59.70
C PRO A 369 -3.81 -36.64 58.83
N PRO A 370 -2.55 -36.81 58.40
CA PRO A 370 -1.88 -35.79 57.60
C PRO A 370 -2.56 -35.68 56.23
N ASN A 371 -3.16 -34.52 55.96
CA ASN A 371 -3.58 -34.17 54.60
C ASN A 371 -2.39 -33.51 53.89
N GLU A 372 -1.84 -34.18 52.88
CA GLU A 372 -0.68 -33.69 52.12
C GLU A 372 -1.02 -32.45 51.28
N PHE A 373 -2.30 -32.16 51.01
CA PHE A 373 -2.74 -30.97 50.26
C PHE A 373 -3.04 -29.78 51.18
N GLY A 374 -1.98 -29.17 51.73
CA GLY A 374 -2.04 -27.81 52.27
C GLY A 374 -2.13 -26.74 51.18
N ILE A 375 -2.43 -25.48 51.52
CA ILE A 375 -2.64 -24.39 50.54
C ILE A 375 -1.43 -24.19 49.60
N PHE A 376 -0.22 -24.34 50.14
CA PHE A 376 1.03 -24.24 49.40
C PHE A 376 1.25 -25.46 48.50
N ASN A 377 0.87 -26.67 48.96
CA ASN A 377 1.00 -27.90 48.18
C ASN A 377 -0.05 -27.96 47.06
N SER A 378 -1.24 -27.39 47.25
CA SER A 378 -2.24 -27.22 46.17
C SER A 378 -1.77 -26.21 45.12
N LEU A 379 -1.15 -25.09 45.53
CA LEU A 379 -0.51 -24.14 44.61
C LEU A 379 0.62 -24.82 43.83
N TRP A 380 1.52 -25.52 44.54
CA TRP A 380 2.64 -26.25 43.94
C TRP A 380 2.19 -27.32 42.95
N PHE A 381 1.16 -28.11 43.30
CA PHE A 381 0.57 -29.09 42.41
C PHE A 381 0.01 -28.44 41.14
N SER A 382 -0.76 -27.35 41.28
CA SER A 382 -1.32 -26.65 40.12
C SER A 382 -0.25 -26.03 39.22
N LEU A 383 0.86 -25.55 39.80
CA LEU A 383 2.01 -25.03 39.05
C LEU A 383 2.78 -26.14 38.34
N GLY A 384 3.05 -27.26 39.02
CA GLY A 384 3.73 -28.43 38.43
C GLY A 384 2.92 -29.06 37.29
N ALA A 385 1.60 -29.11 37.42
CA ALA A 385 0.68 -29.52 36.36
C ALA A 385 0.64 -28.52 35.18
N PHE A 386 0.83 -27.23 35.45
CA PHE A 386 0.95 -26.20 34.40
C PHE A 386 2.28 -26.32 33.65
N MET A 387 3.40 -26.50 34.35
CA MET A 387 4.73 -26.59 33.72
C MET A 387 5.05 -27.96 33.10
N GLN A 388 4.12 -28.92 33.12
CA GLN A 388 4.29 -30.28 32.59
C GLN A 388 5.43 -31.08 33.25
N GLN A 389 5.85 -30.69 34.46
CA GLN A 389 6.93 -31.35 35.19
C GLN A 389 6.45 -32.51 36.09
N GLY A 390 5.13 -32.60 36.30
CA GLY A 390 4.56 -33.54 37.27
C GLY A 390 4.71 -33.03 38.71
N CYS A 391 4.15 -33.78 39.66
CA CYS A 391 4.29 -33.52 41.09
C CYS A 391 4.33 -34.87 41.82
N ASP A 392 5.10 -34.96 42.89
CA ASP A 392 5.18 -36.17 43.72
C ASP A 392 3.86 -36.46 44.45
N ILE A 393 3.03 -35.42 44.63
CA ILE A 393 1.75 -35.48 45.35
C ILE A 393 0.62 -35.49 44.32
N SER A 394 -0.34 -36.42 44.44
CA SER A 394 -1.49 -36.52 43.53
C SER A 394 -2.80 -36.65 44.29
N PRO A 395 -3.89 -36.00 43.83
CA PRO A 395 -5.19 -36.07 44.50
C PRO A 395 -5.72 -37.51 44.47
N ARG A 396 -6.12 -38.01 45.65
CA ARG A 396 -6.65 -39.37 45.80
C ARG A 396 -8.16 -39.40 45.61
N SER A 397 -8.87 -38.35 46.00
CA SER A 397 -10.33 -38.29 45.88
C SER A 397 -10.77 -38.21 44.42
N LEU A 398 -11.92 -38.80 44.11
CA LEU A 398 -12.52 -38.71 42.78
C LEU A 398 -12.76 -37.24 42.37
N SER A 399 -13.24 -36.41 43.31
CA SER A 399 -13.49 -34.98 43.08
C SER A 399 -12.19 -34.21 42.81
N GLY A 400 -11.11 -34.45 43.58
CA GLY A 400 -9.81 -33.83 43.36
C GLY A 400 -9.18 -34.24 42.02
N ARG A 401 -9.35 -35.51 41.62
CA ARG A 401 -8.90 -36.01 40.31
C ARG A 401 -9.65 -35.39 39.14
N ILE A 402 -10.95 -35.12 39.29
CA ILE A 402 -11.72 -34.43 38.24
C ILE A 402 -11.22 -32.98 38.09
N VAL A 403 -11.02 -32.25 39.20
CA VAL A 403 -10.49 -30.87 39.16
C VAL A 403 -9.08 -30.86 38.54
N GLY A 404 -8.20 -31.75 38.98
CA GLY A 404 -6.86 -31.90 38.43
C GLY A 404 -6.85 -32.30 36.96
N GLY A 405 -7.76 -33.18 36.53
CA GLY A 405 -7.89 -33.62 35.13
C GLY A 405 -8.38 -32.51 34.20
N VAL A 406 -9.36 -31.70 34.65
CA VAL A 406 -9.82 -30.52 33.89
C VAL A 406 -8.72 -29.47 33.81
N TRP A 407 -8.01 -29.21 34.92
CA TRP A 407 -6.86 -28.31 34.92
C TRP A 407 -5.77 -28.78 33.95
N TRP A 408 -5.39 -30.06 34.02
CA TRP A 408 -4.39 -30.65 33.13
C TRP A 408 -4.79 -30.54 31.65
N PHE A 409 -6.07 -30.75 31.33
CA PHE A 409 -6.54 -30.56 29.97
C PHE A 409 -6.50 -29.08 29.52
N PHE A 410 -6.89 -28.17 30.42
CA PHE A 410 -6.79 -26.73 30.17
C PHE A 410 -5.34 -26.30 29.91
N THR A 411 -4.38 -26.74 30.73
CA THR A 411 -2.96 -26.38 30.55
C THR A 411 -2.37 -26.96 29.27
N LEU A 412 -2.78 -28.18 28.88
CA LEU A 412 -2.39 -28.80 27.61
C LEU A 412 -2.83 -27.95 26.41
N ILE A 413 -4.09 -27.48 26.39
CA ILE A 413 -4.59 -26.61 25.31
C ILE A 413 -3.80 -25.30 25.25
N ILE A 414 -3.62 -24.64 26.40
CA ILE A 414 -2.93 -23.35 26.47
C ILE A 414 -1.50 -23.46 25.96
N ILE A 415 -0.75 -24.49 26.39
CA ILE A 415 0.65 -24.65 25.98
C ILE A 415 0.75 -25.04 24.50
N SER A 416 -0.16 -25.89 24.01
CA SER A 416 -0.23 -26.24 22.59
C SER A 416 -0.56 -25.02 21.72
N SER A 417 -1.47 -24.15 22.15
CA SER A 417 -1.79 -22.90 21.44
C SER A 417 -0.65 -21.90 21.51
N TYR A 418 0.01 -21.76 22.67
CA TYR A 418 1.17 -20.88 22.83
C TYR A 418 2.32 -21.31 21.91
N THR A 419 2.65 -22.61 21.90
CA THR A 419 3.70 -23.15 21.03
C THR A 419 3.39 -22.97 19.55
N ALA A 420 2.12 -23.15 19.14
CA ALA A 420 1.69 -22.89 17.77
C ALA A 420 1.81 -21.40 17.38
N ASN A 421 1.33 -20.48 18.24
CA ASN A 421 1.40 -19.05 17.99
C ASN A 421 2.84 -18.52 18.04
N LEU A 422 3.68 -19.05 18.92
CA LEU A 422 5.10 -18.72 19.00
C LEU A 422 5.81 -19.13 17.70
N ALA A 423 5.54 -20.33 17.17
CA ALA A 423 6.09 -20.76 15.88
C ALA A 423 5.64 -19.85 14.72
N ALA A 424 4.38 -19.42 14.71
CA ALA A 424 3.88 -18.45 13.73
C ALA A 424 4.54 -17.06 13.89
N PHE A 425 4.74 -16.59 15.12
CA PHE A 425 5.36 -15.31 15.40
C PHE A 425 6.84 -15.28 15.00
N LEU A 426 7.56 -16.38 15.25
CA LEU A 426 8.98 -16.52 14.86
C LEU A 426 9.18 -16.60 13.35
N THR A 427 8.16 -16.96 12.58
CA THR A 427 8.24 -17.05 11.11
C THR A 427 7.80 -15.77 10.41
N VAL A 428 6.97 -14.93 11.04
CA VAL A 428 6.40 -13.72 10.42
C VAL A 428 6.95 -12.46 11.08
N GLU A 429 8.02 -11.91 10.51
CA GLU A 429 8.52 -10.58 10.86
C GLU A 429 7.70 -9.50 10.12
N ARG A 430 6.75 -8.85 10.81
CA ARG A 430 5.99 -7.74 10.22
C ARG A 430 6.78 -6.44 10.28
N MET A 431 6.91 -5.76 9.14
CA MET A 431 7.34 -4.36 9.10
C MET A 431 6.15 -3.47 9.42
N VAL A 432 6.18 -2.76 10.56
CA VAL A 432 5.16 -1.78 10.92
C VAL A 432 5.64 -0.40 10.45
N SER A 433 4.87 0.25 9.57
CA SER A 433 5.13 1.64 9.20
C SER A 433 4.50 2.56 10.26
N PRO A 434 5.23 3.56 10.78
CA PRO A 434 4.66 4.52 11.73
C PRO A 434 3.68 5.50 11.08
N ILE A 435 3.72 5.64 9.75
CA ILE A 435 2.83 6.53 8.99
C ILE A 435 2.31 5.83 7.73
N GLU A 436 1.03 6.06 7.42
CA GLU A 436 0.39 5.51 6.20
C GLU A 436 -0.16 6.62 5.30
N SER A 437 -0.41 7.81 5.85
CA SER A 437 -1.02 8.93 5.12
C SER A 437 -0.37 10.29 5.42
N ALA A 438 -0.66 11.30 4.58
CA ALA A 438 -0.29 12.68 4.87
C ALA A 438 -1.05 13.26 6.08
N GLU A 439 -2.23 12.73 6.39
CA GLU A 439 -2.99 13.15 7.57
C GLU A 439 -2.28 12.76 8.85
N ASP A 440 -1.67 11.56 8.88
CA ASP A 440 -0.88 11.10 10.03
C ASP A 440 0.30 12.04 10.25
N LEU A 441 1.02 12.38 9.17
CA LEU A 441 2.12 13.37 9.22
C LEU A 441 1.66 14.72 9.76
N ALA A 442 0.47 15.19 9.39
CA ALA A 442 -0.08 16.48 9.83
C ALA A 442 -0.60 16.46 11.28
N LYS A 443 -0.94 15.28 11.83
CA LYS A 443 -1.41 15.13 13.23
C LYS A 443 -0.26 15.13 14.23
N GLN A 444 0.89 14.57 13.84
CA GLN A 444 2.07 14.41 14.68
C GLN A 444 3.16 15.46 14.41
N THR A 445 4.15 15.56 15.30
CA THR A 445 5.30 16.49 15.19
C THR A 445 6.66 15.80 15.39
N GLU A 446 6.69 14.49 15.58
CA GLU A 446 7.91 13.72 15.85
C GLU A 446 8.74 13.45 14.58
N ILE A 447 8.06 13.24 13.45
CA ILE A 447 8.62 13.05 12.12
C ILE A 447 8.47 14.37 11.38
N ALA A 448 9.59 15.05 11.17
CA ALA A 448 9.61 16.25 10.35
C ALA A 448 9.38 15.90 8.88
N TYR A 449 8.82 16.82 8.09
CA TYR A 449 8.62 16.60 6.66
C TYR A 449 8.87 17.88 5.86
N GLY A 450 9.34 17.72 4.63
CA GLY A 450 9.65 18.83 3.74
C GLY A 450 9.73 18.44 2.27
N THR A 451 9.90 19.45 1.42
CA THR A 451 9.92 19.35 -0.05
C THR A 451 11.20 19.95 -0.62
N LEU A 452 11.40 19.82 -1.94
CA LEU A 452 12.40 20.59 -2.68
C LEU A 452 12.10 22.10 -2.64
N ASP A 453 13.12 22.93 -2.45
CA ASP A 453 13.00 24.39 -2.25
C ASP A 453 12.49 25.15 -3.50
N SER A 454 12.89 24.71 -4.69
CA SER A 454 12.49 25.27 -6.00
C SER A 454 11.51 24.36 -6.76
N GLY A 455 10.84 23.44 -6.06
CA GLY A 455 9.93 22.46 -6.63
C GLY A 455 8.48 22.93 -6.79
N SER A 456 7.76 22.35 -7.75
CA SER A 456 6.32 22.54 -7.93
C SER A 456 5.52 22.11 -6.69
N THR A 457 6.00 21.10 -5.97
CA THR A 457 5.41 20.58 -4.72
C THR A 457 5.38 21.64 -3.61
N LYS A 458 6.43 22.46 -3.47
CA LYS A 458 6.45 23.54 -2.49
C LYS A 458 5.36 24.58 -2.76
N GLU A 459 5.24 24.99 -4.02
CA GLU A 459 4.21 25.95 -4.45
C GLU A 459 2.80 25.35 -4.35
N PHE A 460 2.64 24.05 -4.60
CA PHE A 460 1.39 23.33 -4.38
C PHE A 460 0.91 23.46 -2.94
N PHE A 461 1.76 23.16 -1.95
CA PHE A 461 1.38 23.30 -0.54
C PHE A 461 1.12 24.76 -0.15
N ARG A 462 1.89 25.71 -0.70
CA ARG A 462 1.68 27.15 -0.47
C ARG A 462 0.31 27.65 -0.94
N ARG A 463 -0.20 27.12 -2.06
CA ARG A 463 -1.49 27.53 -2.66
C ARG A 463 -2.66 26.63 -2.33
N SER A 464 -2.41 25.52 -1.65
CA SER A 464 -3.45 24.54 -1.34
C SER A 464 -4.51 25.15 -0.44
N LYS A 465 -5.78 24.80 -0.68
CA LYS A 465 -6.94 25.22 0.13
C LYS A 465 -7.50 24.07 0.98
N ILE A 466 -6.84 22.91 0.94
CA ILE A 466 -7.27 21.73 1.70
C ILE A 466 -6.69 21.87 3.11
N ALA A 467 -7.54 21.82 4.13
CA ALA A 467 -7.16 22.10 5.53
C ALA A 467 -5.95 21.28 6.01
N VAL A 468 -5.85 20.01 5.63
CA VAL A 468 -4.70 19.14 5.96
C VAL A 468 -3.41 19.70 5.35
N TYR A 469 -3.43 20.09 4.09
CA TYR A 469 -2.27 20.61 3.35
C TYR A 469 -1.90 22.03 3.78
N GLU A 470 -2.88 22.86 4.14
CA GLU A 470 -2.62 24.18 4.75
C GLU A 470 -1.92 24.04 6.12
N LYS A 471 -2.34 23.06 6.94
CA LYS A 471 -1.68 22.76 8.21
C LYS A 471 -0.23 22.30 7.98
N MET A 472 -0.02 21.41 7.01
CA MET A 472 1.32 20.96 6.61
C MET A 472 2.19 22.12 6.11
N TRP A 473 1.64 23.02 5.29
CA TRP A 473 2.34 24.21 4.82
C TRP A 473 2.70 25.15 5.95
N THR A 474 1.79 25.37 6.89
CA THR A 474 2.03 26.20 8.07
C THR A 474 3.21 25.66 8.88
N TYR A 475 3.24 24.35 9.11
CA TYR A 475 4.38 23.66 9.74
C TYR A 475 5.67 23.84 8.92
N MET A 476 5.65 23.54 7.62
CA MET A 476 6.84 23.65 6.76
C MET A 476 7.40 25.07 6.70
N ARG A 477 6.54 26.09 6.77
CA ARG A 477 6.92 27.50 6.78
C ARG A 477 7.54 27.92 8.12
N SER A 478 7.07 27.38 9.24
CA SER A 478 7.57 27.73 10.58
C SER A 478 8.62 26.76 11.14
N ALA A 479 9.01 25.73 10.38
CA ALA A 479 9.92 24.70 10.87
C ALA A 479 11.37 25.19 10.96
N GLU A 480 11.95 25.08 12.15
CA GLU A 480 13.36 25.34 12.43
C GLU A 480 14.03 24.07 12.98
N PRO A 481 15.12 23.57 12.35
CA PRO A 481 15.78 24.07 11.14
C PRO A 481 14.97 23.79 9.87
N SER A 482 15.28 24.52 8.78
CA SER A 482 14.58 24.41 7.50
C SER A 482 14.37 22.96 7.06
N VAL A 483 13.13 22.63 6.72
CA VAL A 483 12.74 21.31 6.20
C VAL A 483 12.90 21.20 4.68
N PHE A 484 13.10 22.33 3.99
CA PHE A 484 13.30 22.36 2.55
C PHE A 484 14.72 21.95 2.18
N THR A 485 14.86 21.17 1.11
CA THR A 485 16.17 20.77 0.56
C THR A 485 16.44 21.44 -0.77
N ARG A 486 17.72 21.63 -1.10
CA ARG A 486 18.14 22.30 -2.35
C ARG A 486 18.14 21.35 -3.54
N THR A 487 18.48 20.08 -3.30
CA THR A 487 18.50 19.03 -4.33
C THR A 487 17.70 17.81 -3.89
N THR A 488 17.28 17.00 -4.85
CA THR A 488 16.60 15.72 -4.58
C THR A 488 17.50 14.76 -3.80
N ALA A 489 18.79 14.69 -4.17
CA ALA A 489 19.78 13.84 -3.50
C ALA A 489 19.97 14.21 -2.01
N GLU A 490 19.94 15.51 -1.69
CA GLU A 490 19.99 16.00 -0.30
C GLU A 490 18.76 15.52 0.50
N GLY A 491 17.56 15.62 -0.08
CA GLY A 491 16.31 15.12 0.52
C GLY A 491 16.35 13.63 0.81
N VAL A 492 16.76 12.83 -0.17
CA VAL A 492 16.93 11.37 -0.02
C VAL A 492 17.97 11.05 1.05
N ALA A 493 19.14 11.71 1.03
CA ALA A 493 20.18 11.49 2.02
C ALA A 493 19.73 11.88 3.44
N ARG A 494 18.93 12.95 3.57
CA ARG A 494 18.34 13.39 4.85
C ARG A 494 17.41 12.31 5.40
N VAL A 495 16.48 11.78 4.61
CA VAL A 495 15.60 10.66 5.00
C VAL A 495 16.42 9.46 5.49
N ARG A 496 17.47 9.09 4.75
CA ARG A 496 18.33 7.95 5.09
C ARG A 496 19.06 8.13 6.42
N LYS A 497 19.53 9.36 6.71
CA LYS A 497 20.30 9.71 7.92
C LYS A 497 19.41 9.95 9.14
N SER A 498 18.18 10.41 8.95
CA SER A 498 17.27 10.80 10.04
C SER A 498 16.63 9.63 10.80
N LYS A 499 16.98 8.36 10.52
CA LYS A 499 16.49 7.17 11.24
C LYS A 499 14.97 7.13 11.44
N GLY A 500 14.19 7.55 10.43
CA GLY A 500 12.72 7.58 10.49
C GLY A 500 12.11 8.83 11.12
N LYS A 501 12.91 9.86 11.45
CA LYS A 501 12.44 11.16 11.97
C LYS A 501 12.27 12.25 10.90
N PHE A 502 12.46 11.90 9.62
CA PHE A 502 12.23 12.81 8.51
C PHE A 502 11.57 12.09 7.34
N ALA A 503 10.53 12.69 6.78
CA ALA A 503 9.84 12.26 5.56
C ALA A 503 10.07 13.29 4.45
N PHE A 504 10.30 12.82 3.23
CA PHE A 504 10.54 13.69 2.08
C PHE A 504 9.39 13.58 1.08
N LEU A 505 8.81 14.72 0.73
CA LEU A 505 7.70 14.83 -0.20
C LEU A 505 8.24 15.12 -1.60
N LEU A 506 8.09 14.14 -2.50
CA LEU A 506 8.59 14.18 -3.87
C LEU A 506 7.66 13.44 -4.83
N GLU A 507 7.91 13.58 -6.12
CA GLU A 507 7.11 12.96 -7.17
C GLU A 507 7.23 11.42 -7.15
N SER A 508 6.11 10.73 -7.39
CA SER A 508 5.97 9.28 -7.22
C SER A 508 6.96 8.47 -8.06
N THR A 509 7.24 8.92 -9.29
CA THR A 509 8.19 8.28 -10.20
C THR A 509 9.60 8.28 -9.62
N MET A 510 10.00 9.37 -8.97
CA MET A 510 11.30 9.47 -8.32
C MET A 510 11.36 8.64 -7.03
N ASN A 511 10.26 8.60 -6.28
CA ASN A 511 10.17 7.78 -5.07
C ASN A 511 10.33 6.28 -5.38
N GLU A 512 9.55 5.78 -6.35
CA GLU A 512 9.61 4.39 -6.83
C GLU A 512 10.99 4.04 -7.39
N TYR A 513 11.60 4.96 -8.14
CA TYR A 513 12.96 4.77 -8.64
C TYR A 513 13.99 4.64 -7.50
N ILE A 514 13.95 5.52 -6.50
CA ILE A 514 14.91 5.51 -5.38
C ILE A 514 14.71 4.29 -4.47
N GLU A 515 13.46 3.84 -4.27
CA GLU A 515 13.14 2.62 -3.54
C GLU A 515 13.80 1.36 -4.14
N GLN A 516 13.90 1.29 -5.47
CA GLN A 516 14.57 0.19 -6.18
C GLN A 516 16.11 0.29 -6.15
N ARG A 517 16.69 1.39 -5.65
CA ARG A 517 18.14 1.57 -5.61
C ARG A 517 18.74 1.07 -4.30
N LYS A 518 19.91 0.45 -4.40
CA LYS A 518 20.71 0.06 -3.23
C LYS A 518 20.97 1.28 -2.32
N PRO A 519 20.87 1.14 -0.98
CA PRO A 519 20.70 -0.11 -0.22
C PRO A 519 19.23 -0.54 0.03
N CYS A 520 18.26 -0.05 -0.77
CA CYS A 520 16.82 -0.35 -0.64
C CYS A 520 16.25 0.03 0.74
N ASP A 521 16.72 1.17 1.27
CA ASP A 521 16.41 1.66 2.62
C ASP A 521 15.38 2.80 2.66
N THR A 522 14.73 3.07 1.53
CA THR A 522 13.59 3.99 1.41
C THR A 522 12.33 3.21 1.08
N MET A 523 11.18 3.80 1.35
CA MET A 523 9.86 3.20 1.10
C MET A 523 8.85 4.31 0.80
N LYS A 524 8.03 4.11 -0.24
CA LYS A 524 6.84 4.92 -0.49
C LYS A 524 5.72 4.55 0.49
N VAL A 525 5.07 5.54 1.08
CA VAL A 525 3.89 5.34 1.95
C VAL A 525 2.69 6.11 1.44
N GLY A 526 1.52 5.50 1.56
CA GLY A 526 0.25 6.06 1.11
C GLY A 526 0.10 6.13 -0.41
N GLY A 527 -1.07 6.60 -0.83
CA GLY A 527 -1.36 6.96 -2.22
C GLY A 527 -0.72 8.29 -2.63
N ASN A 528 -0.86 8.63 -3.92
CA ASN A 528 -0.46 9.94 -4.40
C ASN A 528 -1.44 11.01 -3.88
N LEU A 529 -0.91 12.18 -3.51
CA LEU A 529 -1.70 13.29 -2.93
C LEU A 529 -2.42 14.14 -3.98
N ASP A 530 -1.98 14.04 -5.23
CA ASP A 530 -2.53 14.70 -6.40
C ASP A 530 -2.29 13.89 -7.68
N SER A 531 -2.84 14.39 -8.80
CA SER A 531 -2.69 13.83 -10.14
C SER A 531 -2.04 14.88 -11.05
N LYS A 532 -0.81 14.59 -11.50
CA LYS A 532 0.07 15.46 -12.27
C LYS A 532 0.67 14.69 -13.45
N GLY A 533 1.38 15.41 -14.32
CA GLY A 533 2.18 14.77 -15.35
C GLY A 533 3.36 15.62 -15.80
N TYR A 534 4.38 14.95 -16.33
CA TYR A 534 5.46 15.60 -17.05
C TYR A 534 5.04 15.86 -18.49
N GLY A 535 5.36 17.05 -18.98
CA GLY A 535 5.17 17.44 -20.37
C GLY A 535 6.45 18.01 -20.96
N VAL A 536 6.58 17.92 -22.28
CA VAL A 536 7.62 18.64 -23.01
C VAL A 536 7.20 20.10 -23.09
N ALA A 537 8.09 21.02 -22.75
CA ALA A 537 7.79 22.45 -22.76
C ALA A 537 8.46 23.16 -23.93
N THR A 538 7.77 24.14 -24.50
CA THR A 538 8.26 25.02 -25.54
C THR A 538 8.00 26.48 -25.17
N PRO A 539 8.75 27.44 -25.74
CA PRO A 539 8.37 28.85 -25.68
C PRO A 539 6.94 29.03 -26.19
N LYS A 540 6.25 30.02 -25.64
CA LYS A 540 4.84 30.29 -25.97
C LYS A 540 4.70 30.63 -27.46
N GLY A 541 3.78 29.97 -28.15
CA GLY A 541 3.56 30.15 -29.59
C GLY A 541 4.66 29.58 -30.49
N SER A 542 5.55 28.72 -29.96
CA SER A 542 6.59 28.05 -30.77
C SER A 542 5.97 27.12 -31.82
N SER A 543 6.54 27.13 -33.02
CA SER A 543 6.18 26.19 -34.11
C SER A 543 6.56 24.74 -33.79
N LEU A 544 7.41 24.50 -32.79
CA LEU A 544 7.77 23.16 -32.32
C LEU A 544 6.66 22.49 -31.51
N ARG A 545 5.64 23.24 -31.08
CA ARG A 545 4.49 22.68 -30.37
C ARG A 545 3.60 21.93 -31.36
N TRP A 546 3.87 20.65 -31.53
CA TRP A 546 3.02 19.74 -32.29
C TRP A 546 1.63 19.64 -31.65
N VAL A 547 0.62 20.09 -32.39
CA VAL A 547 -0.80 19.92 -32.07
C VAL A 547 -1.39 19.07 -33.18
N GLU A 548 -1.43 17.75 -32.98
CA GLU A 548 -2.34 16.85 -33.70
C GLU A 548 -3.35 16.26 -32.72
#